data_AF-A0A8T3MLQ1-F1
#
_entry.id   AF-A0A8T3MLQ1-F1
#
_cell.length_a   1.000
_cell.length_b   1.000
_cell.length_c   1.000
_cell.angle_alpha   90.00
_cell.angle_beta   90.00
_cell.angle_gamma   90.00
#
_symmetry.space_group_name_H-M   'P 1'
#
loop_
_entity.id
_entity.type
_entity.pdbx_description
1 polymer ?
#
loop_
_entity_poly.entity_id
_entity_poly.type
_entity_poly.pdbx_seq_one_letter_code
_entity_poly.pdbx_strand_id
1 'polypeptide(L)'
;MDRSSVTTQAPDQDAIEFVRFCYHRRRVGWPELYDEMCAVAGRGLFRGYGADELGSIGIGFSLFEMPTLAALVRRIVDEEQALRRPIGVTLVAAVGV
;
A
#
# COMPACT_ATOMS: atom_id res chain seq x y z
N MET A 1 34.01 1.64 -12.89
CA MET A 1 33.42 1.86 -11.55
C MET A 1 32.11 2.56 -11.78
N ASP A 2 31.08 1.74 -11.79
CA ASP A 2 29.81 1.90 -12.47
C ASP A 2 28.88 2.93 -11.83
N ARG A 3 28.08 3.57 -12.68
CA ARG A 3 26.97 4.47 -12.33
C ARG A 3 26.11 3.82 -11.26
N SER A 4 26.09 4.41 -10.06
CA SER A 4 25.06 4.19 -9.06
C SER A 4 23.71 4.65 -9.62
N SER A 5 23.05 3.77 -10.36
CA SER A 5 21.65 3.90 -10.73
C SER A 5 20.86 3.68 -9.44
N VAL A 6 20.54 4.76 -8.73
CA VAL A 6 19.36 4.78 -7.85
C VAL A 6 18.17 4.62 -8.78
N THR A 7 17.84 3.38 -9.12
CA THR A 7 16.64 3.08 -9.86
C THR A 7 15.52 3.20 -8.84
N THR A 8 14.87 4.37 -8.83
CA THR A 8 13.49 4.49 -8.36
C THR A 8 12.63 3.65 -9.31
N GLN A 9 12.74 2.33 -9.21
CA GLN A 9 11.90 1.42 -9.95
C GLN A 9 10.50 1.61 -9.38
N ALA A 10 9.53 1.93 -10.25
CA ALA A 10 8.14 1.91 -9.84
C ALA A 10 7.86 0.57 -9.15
N PRO A 11 7.17 0.57 -8.00
CA PRO A 11 6.88 -0.67 -7.28
C PRO A 11 6.19 -1.62 -8.25
N ASP A 12 6.60 -2.89 -8.21
CA ASP A 12 6.00 -3.89 -9.08
C ASP A 12 4.49 -3.97 -8.81
N GLN A 13 3.72 -4.38 -9.80
CA GLN A 13 2.27 -4.48 -9.66
C GLN A 13 1.90 -5.37 -8.46
N ASP A 14 2.68 -6.44 -8.24
CA ASP A 14 2.54 -7.34 -7.11
C ASP A 14 2.75 -6.65 -5.75
N ALA A 15 3.65 -5.67 -5.67
CA ALA A 15 3.88 -4.89 -4.44
C ALA A 15 2.67 -4.02 -4.10
N ILE A 16 2.05 -3.41 -5.12
CA ILE A 16 0.80 -2.64 -4.95
C ILE A 16 -0.32 -3.55 -4.49
N GLU A 17 -0.46 -4.72 -5.11
CA GLU A 17 -1.49 -5.71 -4.75
C GLU A 17 -1.28 -6.26 -3.34
N PHE A 18 -0.03 -6.48 -2.92
CA PHE A 18 0.30 -6.87 -1.55
C PHE A 18 -0.19 -5.84 -0.52
N VAL A 19 0.09 -4.56 -0.75
CA VAL A 19 -0.34 -3.48 0.16
C VAL A 19 -1.87 -3.38 0.20
N ARG A 20 -2.54 -3.45 -0.97
CA ARG A 20 -4.01 -3.48 -1.04
C ARG A 20 -4.60 -4.68 -0.29
N PHE A 21 -4.01 -5.85 -0.44
CA PHE A 21 -4.41 -7.06 0.27
C PHE A 21 -4.34 -6.87 1.78
N CYS A 22 -3.22 -6.33 2.29
CA CYS A 22 -3.06 -6.02 3.72
C CYS A 22 -4.10 -5.00 4.20
N TYR A 23 -4.32 -3.92 3.43
CA TYR A 23 -5.28 -2.88 3.76
C TYR A 23 -6.73 -3.38 3.75
N HIS A 24 -7.07 -4.32 2.87
CA HIS A 24 -8.39 -4.93 2.82
C HIS A 24 -8.65 -5.86 4.01
N ARG A 25 -7.62 -6.57 4.50
CA ARG A 25 -7.70 -7.38 5.72
C ARG A 25 -7.87 -6.54 6.97
N ARG A 26 -7.07 -5.47 7.09
CA ARG A 26 -7.17 -4.49 8.16
C ARG A 26 -7.20 -3.09 7.56
N ARG A 27 -8.39 -2.50 7.55
CA ARG A 27 -8.67 -1.15 7.04
C ARG A 27 -8.13 -0.06 7.97
N VAL A 28 -6.87 -0.18 8.34
CA VAL A 28 -6.15 0.73 9.24
C VAL A 28 -5.21 1.61 8.43
N GLY A 29 -4.77 2.70 9.04
CA GLY A 29 -3.76 3.57 8.46
C GLY A 29 -2.35 3.04 8.68
N TRP A 30 -1.39 3.83 8.22
CA TRP A 30 -0.03 3.76 8.73
C TRP A 30 0.04 4.40 10.13
N PRO A 31 0.76 3.85 11.12
CA PRO A 31 1.72 2.75 11.02
C PRO A 31 1.14 1.34 11.23
N GLU A 32 -0.09 1.16 11.70
CA GLU A 32 -0.64 -0.17 12.05
C GLU A 32 -0.69 -1.15 10.88
N LEU A 33 -0.82 -0.63 9.65
CA LEU A 33 -0.75 -1.45 8.44
C LEU A 33 0.63 -2.10 8.25
N TYR A 34 1.70 -1.48 8.75
CA TYR A 34 3.05 -2.05 8.74
C TYR A 34 3.12 -3.37 9.53
N ASP A 35 2.50 -3.42 10.71
CA ASP A 35 2.46 -4.63 11.54
C ASP A 35 1.69 -5.76 10.85
N GLU A 36 0.56 -5.45 10.20
CA GLU A 36 -0.18 -6.44 9.41
C GLU A 36 0.65 -6.92 8.22
N MET A 37 1.37 -6.04 7.52
CA MET A 37 2.27 -6.44 6.42
C MET A 37 3.37 -7.39 6.91
N CYS A 38 3.99 -7.11 8.06
CA CYS A 38 4.96 -8.01 8.69
C CYS A 38 4.32 -9.36 9.05
N ALA A 39 3.10 -9.36 9.59
CA ALA A 39 2.40 -10.59 9.96
C ALA A 39 1.99 -11.44 8.74
N VAL A 40 1.60 -10.79 7.63
CA VAL A 40 1.29 -11.46 6.35
C VAL A 40 2.56 -12.07 5.75
N ALA A 41 3.65 -11.32 5.71
CA ALA A 41 4.95 -11.78 5.20
C ALA A 41 5.50 -12.95 6.01
N GLY A 42 5.50 -12.84 7.35
CA GLY A 42 6.00 -13.90 8.23
C GLY A 42 5.17 -15.20 8.19
N ARG A 43 3.98 -15.16 7.58
CA ARG A 43 3.08 -16.31 7.43
C ARG A 43 2.86 -16.71 5.96
N GLY A 44 3.48 -16.02 5.00
CA GLY A 44 3.32 -16.28 3.57
C GLY A 44 1.88 -16.15 3.06
N LEU A 45 1.05 -15.29 3.66
CA LEU A 45 -0.40 -15.29 3.38
C LEU A 45 -0.76 -14.68 2.01
N PHE A 46 0.14 -13.91 1.42
CA PHE A 46 -0.02 -13.36 0.07
C PHE A 46 0.81 -14.18 -0.91
N ARG A 47 0.16 -15.04 -1.70
CA ARG A 47 0.79 -15.88 -2.74
C ARG A 47 1.94 -16.80 -2.25
N GLY A 48 2.10 -16.99 -0.95
CA GLY A 48 3.25 -17.68 -0.37
C GLY A 48 4.50 -16.81 -0.21
N TYR A 49 4.44 -15.51 -0.54
CA TYR A 49 5.60 -14.62 -0.48
C TYR A 49 5.99 -14.32 0.98
N GLY A 50 7.28 -14.54 1.28
CA GLY A 50 7.92 -14.14 2.51
C GLY A 50 8.59 -12.76 2.37
N ALA A 51 9.38 -12.37 3.38
CA ALA A 51 10.04 -11.07 3.39
C ALA A 51 11.06 -10.90 2.23
N ASP A 52 11.71 -11.98 1.80
CA ASP A 52 12.71 -11.96 0.73
C ASP A 52 12.06 -11.80 -0.66
N GLU A 53 11.02 -12.56 -0.93
CA GLU A 53 10.23 -12.46 -2.16
C GLU A 53 9.54 -11.09 -2.27
N LEU A 54 9.01 -10.60 -1.14
CA LEU A 54 8.44 -9.25 -1.06
C LEU A 54 9.51 -8.16 -1.29
N GLY A 55 10.71 -8.33 -0.74
CA GLY A 55 11.84 -7.44 -1.00
C GLY A 55 12.21 -7.37 -2.48
N SER A 56 12.19 -8.52 -3.16
CA SER A 56 12.50 -8.62 -4.60
C SER A 56 11.52 -7.86 -5.49
N ILE A 57 10.26 -7.68 -5.06
CA ILE A 57 9.24 -6.91 -5.78
C ILE A 57 9.11 -5.45 -5.30
N GLY A 58 9.95 -5.02 -4.34
CA GLY A 58 10.01 -3.64 -3.85
C GLY A 58 9.31 -3.37 -2.52
N ILE A 59 9.00 -4.41 -1.74
CA ILE A 59 8.49 -4.31 -0.36
C ILE A 59 9.58 -4.70 0.62
N GLY A 60 10.41 -3.72 0.98
CA GLY A 60 11.47 -3.89 1.96
C GLY A 60 11.05 -3.50 3.38
N PHE A 61 11.25 -4.40 4.34
CA PHE A 61 10.99 -4.16 5.78
C PHE A 61 12.24 -3.64 6.53
N SER A 62 13.30 -3.32 5.82
CA SER A 62 14.52 -2.77 6.42
C SER A 62 14.34 -1.31 6.82
N LEU A 63 15.10 -0.84 7.82
CA LEU A 63 15.04 0.56 8.28
C LEU A 63 15.41 1.57 7.20
N PHE A 64 16.24 1.18 6.23
CA PHE A 64 16.61 2.04 5.10
C PHE A 64 15.47 2.18 4.09
N GLU A 65 14.63 1.15 3.94
CA GLU A 65 13.52 1.12 2.99
C GLU A 65 12.20 1.60 3.58
N MET A 66 12.08 1.59 4.92
CA MET A 66 10.94 2.13 5.69
C MET A 66 10.35 3.45 5.14
N PRO A 67 11.13 4.52 4.88
CA PRO A 67 10.55 5.77 4.38
C PRO A 67 9.93 5.61 2.98
N THR A 68 10.57 4.84 2.10
CA THR A 68 10.05 4.54 0.76
C THR A 68 8.78 3.69 0.85
N LEU A 69 8.79 2.67 1.70
CA LEU A 69 7.64 1.81 1.95
C LEU A 69 6.46 2.61 2.52
N ALA A 70 6.71 3.48 3.51
CA ALA A 70 5.69 4.32 4.12
C ALA A 70 5.03 5.25 3.08
N ALA A 71 5.82 5.86 2.19
CA ALA A 71 5.31 6.70 1.12
C ALA A 71 4.42 5.91 0.13
N LEU A 72 4.86 4.71 -0.27
CA LEU A 72 4.08 3.82 -1.13
C LEU A 72 2.75 3.43 -0.47
N VAL A 73 2.82 2.95 0.77
CA VAL A 73 1.65 2.51 1.53
C VAL A 73 0.67 3.66 1.71
N ARG A 74 1.16 4.86 2.08
CA ARG A 74 0.30 6.02 2.28
C ARG A 74 -0.44 6.40 1.00
N ARG A 75 0.25 6.39 -0.15
CA ARG A 75 -0.35 6.65 -1.46
C ARG A 75 -1.45 5.64 -1.78
N ILE A 76 -1.17 4.34 -1.64
CA ILE A 76 -2.15 3.28 -1.96
C ILE A 76 -3.37 3.38 -1.03
N VAL A 77 -3.15 3.61 0.27
CA VAL A 77 -4.26 3.76 1.23
C VAL A 77 -5.12 4.98 0.89
N ASP A 78 -4.53 6.11 0.49
CA ASP A 78 -5.28 7.29 0.06
C ASP A 78 -6.11 7.02 -1.19
N GLU A 79 -5.53 6.36 -2.20
CA GLU A 79 -6.24 5.92 -3.41
C GLU A 79 -7.44 5.00 -3.06
N GLU A 80 -7.23 4.01 -2.19
CA GLU A 80 -8.29 3.10 -1.74
C GLU A 80 -9.39 3.80 -0.94
N GLN A 81 -9.04 4.79 -0.13
CA GLN A 81 -10.01 5.61 0.60
C GLN A 81 -10.80 6.52 -0.34
N ALA A 82 -10.16 7.11 -1.34
CA ALA A 82 -10.80 7.96 -2.34
C ALA A 82 -11.81 7.17 -3.19
N LEU A 83 -11.45 5.96 -3.64
CA LEU A 83 -12.36 5.05 -4.37
C LEU A 83 -13.59 4.67 -3.55
N ARG A 84 -13.45 4.61 -2.22
CA ARG A 84 -14.54 4.25 -1.30
C ARG A 84 -15.41 5.42 -0.88
N ARG A 85 -14.95 6.65 -1.06
CA ARG A 85 -15.74 7.82 -0.67
C ARG A 85 -16.97 7.84 -1.57
N PRO A 86 -18.20 7.59 -1.04
CA PRO A 86 -19.38 7.72 -1.87
C PRO A 86 -19.38 9.15 -2.40
N ILE A 87 -19.47 9.31 -3.72
CA ILE A 87 -19.73 10.60 -4.34
C ILE A 87 -21.01 11.09 -3.66
N GLY A 88 -20.88 12.05 -2.75
CA GLY A 88 -22.01 12.68 -2.10
C GLY A 88 -22.80 13.36 -3.20
N VAL A 89 -23.86 12.70 -3.68
CA VAL A 89 -24.88 13.35 -4.48
C VAL A 89 -25.49 14.40 -3.56
N THR A 90 -25.06 15.65 -3.74
CA THR A 90 -25.79 16.80 -3.22
C THR A 90 -27.11 16.85 -3.98
N LEU A 91 -28.16 16.27 -3.40
CA LEU A 91 -29.52 16.56 -3.84
C LEU A 91 -29.78 18.04 -3.50
N VAL A 92 -29.65 18.92 -4.50
CA VAL A 92 -30.18 20.28 -4.40
C VAL A 92 -31.69 20.13 -4.41
N ALA A 93 -32.30 20.15 -3.23
CA ALA A 93 -33.74 20.27 -3.09
C ALA A 93 -34.13 21.68 -3.58
N ALA A 94 -34.55 21.77 -4.84
CA ALA A 94 -35.28 22.92 -5.33
C ALA A 94 -36.67 22.91 -4.66
N VAL A 95 -36.82 23.68 -3.58
CA VAL A 95 -38.14 24.05 -3.07
C VAL A 95 -38.68 25.13 -4.01
N GLY A 96 -39.60 24.72 -4.88
CA GLY A 96 -40.34 25.62 -5.76
C GLY A 96 -41.46 26.35 -5.00
N VAL A 97 -41.51 27.66 -5.27
CA VAL A 97 -42.63 28.62 -5.36
C VAL A 97 -43.76 28.52 -4.32
#